data_AF-A0A2P2LQ72-F1
#
_entry.id   AF-A0A2P2LQ72-F1
#
_cell.length_a   1.000
_cell.length_b   1.000
_cell.length_c   1.000
_cell.angle_alpha   90.00
_cell.angle_beta   90.00
_cell.angle_gamma   90.00
#
_symmetry.space_group_name_H-M   'P 1'
#
loop_
_entity.id
_entity.type
_entity.pdbx_description
1 polymer ?
#
loop_
_entity_poly.entity_id
_entity_poly.type
_entity_poly.pdbx_seq_one_letter_code
_entity_poly.pdbx_strand_id
1 'polypeptide(L)'
;MDGGSVADILRVRKSIPEPVLSCMFQKLLHGLSYLHGVRHLVHRDIKPANLLVSLKGEPKITDFGISAGLENSVAMCATFVGTVTYMSPERIRTESYSYPADIWSLGLALFECGTGEFPYTANEGPVNLMLQILEDPSPSPSKDNFSSEFCSFIDSCLQKDPDARPTAEQLLSHPFIVKYADTNVDLAAFVQSVFDPTQRLKDLADMLTIHYYMLFDGPDELWQHIKTIYNEGSTFSFSGKTSVGSKDIFATLSNIRSTLAGDWPPERLVHVVEKLQCRAHGQDGVAIRVSGSFIIGNQFLICGDGMQVEGLPNFRDLLIDIPSKQMGTFQEQFIMEPGNVIGRYFIAKQELYIKSRRGKSSP
;
A
#
# COMPACT_ATOMS: atom_id res chain seq x y z
N MET A 1 3.81 0.10 4.86
CA MET A 1 5.16 0.60 5.22
C MET A 1 5.21 2.07 4.87
N ASP A 2 5.80 2.90 5.73
CA ASP A 2 5.81 4.36 5.64
C ASP A 2 6.71 4.92 4.51
N GLY A 3 7.63 4.12 3.98
CA GLY A 3 8.43 4.43 2.78
C GLY A 3 7.82 3.95 1.46
N GLY A 4 6.58 3.44 1.45
CA GLY A 4 5.91 2.98 0.24
C GLY A 4 6.52 1.72 -0.39
N SER A 5 6.24 1.51 -1.68
CA SER A 5 6.78 0.42 -2.48
C SER A 5 8.04 0.82 -3.27
N VAL A 6 8.80 -0.15 -3.76
CA VAL A 6 9.92 0.14 -4.67
C VAL A 6 9.42 0.71 -6.00
N ALA A 7 8.22 0.34 -6.44
CA ALA A 7 7.56 1.00 -7.58
C ALA A 7 7.34 2.51 -7.33
N ASP A 8 6.96 2.89 -6.11
CA ASP A 8 6.86 4.31 -5.75
C ASP A 8 8.20 5.01 -5.81
N ILE A 9 9.29 4.32 -5.46
CA ILE A 9 10.64 4.88 -5.57
C ILE A 9 10.97 5.13 -7.04
N LEU A 10 10.73 4.16 -7.92
CA LEU A 10 11.04 4.30 -9.35
C LEU A 10 10.27 5.42 -10.04
N ARG A 11 9.03 5.66 -9.61
CA ARG A 11 8.22 6.79 -10.09
C ARG A 11 8.87 8.15 -9.80
N VAL A 12 9.67 8.26 -8.73
CA VAL A 12 10.34 9.51 -8.31
C VAL A 12 11.80 9.54 -8.76
N ARG A 13 12.55 8.48 -8.45
CA ARG A 13 13.94 8.24 -8.82
C ARG A 13 13.92 7.21 -9.94
N LYS A 14 13.87 7.67 -11.19
CA LYS A 14 13.79 6.84 -12.40
C LYS A 14 14.60 5.55 -12.32
N SER A 15 15.78 5.56 -11.71
CA SER A 15 16.56 4.38 -11.37
C SER A 15 17.15 4.46 -9.95
N ILE A 16 17.58 3.32 -9.42
CA ILE A 16 18.19 3.16 -8.10
C ILE A 16 19.67 2.76 -8.25
N PRO A 17 20.62 3.41 -7.55
CA PRO A 17 22.04 3.06 -7.64
C PRO A 17 22.37 1.65 -7.16
N GLU A 18 23.34 0.99 -7.80
CA GLU A 18 23.78 -0.38 -7.49
C GLU A 18 24.09 -0.64 -5.99
N PRO A 19 24.79 0.23 -5.25
CA PRO A 19 25.03 -0.01 -3.81
C PRO A 19 23.74 -0.08 -2.99
N VAL A 20 22.77 0.77 -3.31
CA VAL A 20 21.44 0.80 -2.67
C VAL A 20 20.66 -0.46 -3.03
N LEU A 21 20.67 -0.85 -4.31
CA LEU A 21 20.04 -2.08 -4.78
C LEU A 21 20.62 -3.31 -4.11
N SER A 22 21.94 -3.44 -4.06
CA SER A 22 22.62 -4.56 -3.42
C SER A 22 22.20 -4.69 -1.94
N CYS A 23 22.24 -3.60 -1.17
CA CYS A 23 21.86 -3.63 0.23
C CYS A 23 20.37 -3.94 0.43
N MET A 24 19.50 -3.37 -0.41
CA MET A 24 18.06 -3.60 -0.35
C MET A 24 17.69 -5.04 -0.72
N PHE A 25 18.22 -5.55 -1.83
CA PHE A 25 17.93 -6.90 -2.34
C PHE A 25 18.58 -7.99 -1.51
N GLN A 26 19.69 -7.73 -0.81
CA GLN A 26 20.21 -8.67 0.19
C GLN A 26 19.17 -8.97 1.29
N LYS A 27 18.54 -7.92 1.83
CA LYS A 27 17.50 -8.06 2.87
C LYS A 27 16.24 -8.72 2.32
N LEU A 28 15.85 -8.42 1.08
CA LEU A 28 14.72 -9.08 0.40
C LEU A 28 15.02 -10.57 0.13
N LEU A 29 16.24 -10.91 -0.29
CA LEU A 29 16.68 -12.30 -0.50
C LEU A 29 16.63 -13.11 0.79
N HIS A 30 16.98 -12.55 1.94
CA HIS A 30 16.76 -13.22 3.22
C HIS A 30 15.27 -13.52 3.47
N GLY A 31 14.39 -12.57 3.17
CA GLY A 31 12.94 -12.77 3.24
C GLY A 31 12.45 -13.88 2.31
N LEU A 32 12.93 -13.89 1.06
CA LEU A 32 12.54 -14.88 0.06
C LEU A 32 13.09 -16.27 0.39
N SER A 33 14.35 -16.36 0.84
CA SER A 33 14.98 -17.60 1.33
C SER A 33 14.21 -18.18 2.51
N TYR A 34 13.74 -17.35 3.45
CA TYR A 34 12.87 -17.79 4.54
C TYR A 34 11.52 -18.35 4.03
N LEU A 35 10.89 -17.67 3.06
CA LEU A 35 9.64 -18.15 2.46
C LEU A 35 9.81 -19.52 1.79
N HIS A 36 10.86 -19.69 0.99
CA HIS A 36 11.14 -20.93 0.26
C HIS A 36 11.58 -22.06 1.19
N GLY A 37 12.57 -21.80 2.04
CA GLY A 37 13.25 -22.82 2.85
C GLY A 37 12.53 -23.19 4.14
N VAL A 38 11.91 -22.23 4.82
CA VAL A 38 11.29 -22.44 6.15
C VAL A 38 9.77 -22.54 6.06
N ARG A 39 9.14 -21.70 5.23
CA ARG A 39 7.67 -21.69 5.09
C ARG A 39 7.17 -22.60 3.98
N HIS A 40 8.05 -23.05 3.07
CA HIS A 40 7.70 -23.82 1.89
C HIS A 40 6.61 -23.14 1.04
N LEU A 41 6.72 -21.82 0.91
CA LEU A 41 5.77 -20.98 0.19
C LEU A 41 6.44 -20.33 -1.03
N VAL A 42 5.84 -20.51 -2.20
CA VAL A 42 6.13 -19.73 -3.40
C VAL A 42 5.37 -18.42 -3.30
N HIS A 43 6.02 -17.29 -3.58
CA HIS A 43 5.40 -15.97 -3.51
C HIS A 43 4.42 -15.72 -4.65
N ARG A 44 4.82 -16.03 -5.90
CA ARG A 44 4.02 -15.98 -7.14
C ARG A 44 3.75 -14.59 -7.73
N ASP A 45 4.15 -13.52 -7.07
CA ASP A 45 3.85 -12.13 -7.47
C ASP A 45 4.96 -11.16 -6.99
N ILE A 46 6.22 -11.53 -7.18
CA ILE A 46 7.34 -10.63 -6.92
C ILE A 46 7.37 -9.56 -8.01
N LYS A 47 7.26 -8.30 -7.61
CA LYS A 47 7.33 -7.11 -8.47
C LYS A 47 7.62 -5.87 -7.61
N PRO A 48 8.13 -4.76 -8.17
CA PRO A 48 8.46 -3.56 -7.39
C PRO A 48 7.31 -3.03 -6.51
N ALA A 49 6.05 -3.22 -6.90
CA ALA A 49 4.88 -2.83 -6.10
C ALA A 49 4.70 -3.66 -4.81
N ASN A 50 5.15 -4.92 -4.81
CA ASN A 50 5.05 -5.84 -3.67
C ASN A 50 6.35 -5.91 -2.85
N LEU A 51 7.34 -5.10 -3.20
CA LEU A 51 8.55 -4.87 -2.42
C LEU A 51 8.37 -3.55 -1.69
N LEU A 52 8.18 -3.60 -0.37
CA LEU A 52 7.94 -2.41 0.43
C LEU A 52 9.21 -1.98 1.16
N VAL A 53 9.34 -0.69 1.45
CA VAL A 53 10.43 -0.16 2.26
C VAL A 53 9.91 0.83 3.30
N SER A 54 10.53 0.87 4.47
CA SER A 54 10.21 1.83 5.53
C SER A 54 11.10 3.07 5.45
N LEU A 55 10.69 4.17 6.08
CA LEU A 55 11.54 5.37 6.23
C LEU A 55 12.79 5.10 7.09
N LYS A 56 12.83 3.97 7.80
CA LYS A 56 14.00 3.46 8.54
C LYS A 56 14.93 2.61 7.66
N GLY A 57 14.67 2.51 6.36
CA GLY A 57 15.50 1.75 5.41
C GLY A 57 15.33 0.22 5.52
N GLU A 58 14.22 -0.26 6.07
CA GLU A 58 13.93 -1.70 6.12
C GLU A 58 13.08 -2.12 4.91
N PRO A 59 13.58 -2.96 4.00
CA PRO A 59 12.78 -3.54 2.93
C PRO A 59 12.11 -4.85 3.38
N LYS A 60 10.90 -5.11 2.89
CA LYS A 60 10.12 -6.34 3.16
C LYS A 60 9.27 -6.72 1.95
N ILE A 61 8.98 -8.01 1.85
CA ILE A 61 8.12 -8.59 0.82
C ILE A 61 6.68 -8.64 1.35
N THR A 62 5.70 -8.18 0.55
CA THR A 62 4.25 -8.20 0.89
C THR A 62 3.44 -9.03 -0.10
N ASP A 63 2.17 -9.27 0.19
CA ASP A 63 1.18 -9.89 -0.71
C ASP A 63 1.52 -11.32 -1.14
N PHE A 64 2.33 -12.01 -0.33
CA PHE A 64 2.62 -13.43 -0.48
C PHE A 64 1.38 -14.28 -0.14
N GLY A 65 0.99 -15.18 -1.04
CA GLY A 65 0.01 -16.25 -0.74
C GLY A 65 -1.48 -15.87 -0.73
N ILE A 66 -1.87 -14.61 -0.97
CA ILE A 66 -3.29 -14.25 -1.15
C ILE A 66 -3.82 -14.68 -2.53
N SER A 67 -2.94 -14.99 -3.49
CA SER A 67 -3.31 -15.45 -4.83
C SER A 67 -3.73 -16.93 -4.92
N ALA A 68 -3.71 -17.69 -3.81
CA ALA A 68 -4.14 -19.09 -3.80
C ALA A 68 -5.66 -19.28 -4.04
N GLY A 69 -6.45 -18.19 -3.96
CA GLY A 69 -7.90 -18.19 -4.21
C GLY A 69 -8.34 -17.78 -5.63
N LEU A 70 -7.42 -17.40 -6.53
CA LEU A 70 -7.71 -17.26 -7.96
C LEU A 70 -7.17 -18.49 -8.70
N GLU A 71 -7.78 -19.64 -8.44
CA GLU A 71 -7.91 -20.65 -9.48
C GLU A 71 -8.73 -19.98 -10.59
N ASN A 72 -8.14 -19.73 -11.77
CA ASN A 72 -8.83 -19.76 -13.07
C ASN A 72 -7.89 -19.34 -14.21
N SER A 73 -7.61 -20.31 -15.09
CA SER A 73 -7.20 -20.28 -16.50
C SER A 73 -6.68 -18.97 -17.13
N VAL A 74 -5.67 -19.10 -18.00
CA VAL A 74 -5.18 -18.09 -18.99
C VAL A 74 -6.26 -17.15 -19.55
N ALA A 75 -7.51 -17.60 -19.71
CA ALA A 75 -8.65 -16.82 -20.18
C ALA A 75 -8.99 -15.56 -19.34
N MET A 76 -8.71 -15.54 -18.03
CA MET A 76 -8.89 -14.34 -17.18
C MET A 76 -7.66 -13.43 -17.11
N CYS A 77 -6.47 -13.92 -17.52
CA CYS A 77 -5.26 -13.10 -17.60
C CYS A 77 -5.25 -12.17 -18.82
N ALA A 78 -6.12 -12.39 -19.81
CA ALA A 78 -6.21 -11.59 -21.03
C ALA A 78 -6.73 -10.15 -20.80
N THR A 79 -7.35 -9.86 -19.66
CA THR A 79 -7.95 -8.54 -19.36
C THR A 79 -7.14 -7.64 -18.43
N PHE A 80 -6.00 -8.10 -17.89
CA PHE A 80 -5.15 -7.28 -17.01
C PHE A 80 -3.66 -7.44 -17.39
N VAL A 81 -3.13 -6.47 -18.13
CA VAL A 81 -1.73 -6.37 -18.54
C VAL A 81 -0.76 -6.51 -17.35
N GLY A 82 -1.17 -6.05 -16.15
CA GLY A 82 -0.32 -6.03 -14.95
C GLY A 82 -0.07 -7.38 -14.25
N THR A 83 -0.82 -8.44 -14.56
CA THR A 83 -0.69 -9.74 -13.85
C THR A 83 0.43 -10.63 -14.42
N VAL A 84 0.89 -10.36 -15.64
CA VAL A 84 1.82 -11.25 -16.37
C VAL A 84 3.22 -10.66 -16.53
N THR A 85 3.41 -9.38 -16.20
CA THR A 85 4.63 -8.63 -16.50
C THR A 85 5.90 -9.27 -15.97
N TYR A 86 5.87 -9.80 -14.75
CA TYR A 86 7.04 -10.40 -14.10
C TYR A 86 7.02 -11.94 -14.14
N MET A 87 6.16 -12.54 -14.96
CA MET A 87 5.96 -14.00 -15.01
C MET A 87 7.16 -14.70 -15.66
N SER A 88 7.54 -15.87 -15.13
CA SER A 88 8.62 -16.67 -15.68
C SER A 88 8.20 -17.52 -16.89
N PRO A 89 9.13 -17.90 -17.78
CA PRO A 89 8.84 -18.68 -18.98
C PRO A 89 8.10 -19.99 -18.70
N GLU A 90 8.49 -20.72 -17.65
CA GLU A 90 7.87 -21.99 -17.26
C GLU A 90 6.45 -21.82 -16.72
N ARG A 91 6.15 -20.69 -16.06
CA ARG A 91 4.79 -20.35 -15.63
C ARG A 91 3.88 -20.05 -16.81
N ILE A 92 4.39 -19.38 -17.84
CA ILE A 92 3.64 -19.12 -19.08
C ILE A 92 3.33 -20.45 -19.80
N ARG A 93 4.28 -21.41 -19.80
CA ARG A 93 4.10 -22.71 -20.48
C ARG A 93 3.19 -23.69 -19.74
N THR A 94 3.31 -23.76 -18.41
CA THR A 94 2.76 -24.90 -17.63
C THR A 94 1.85 -24.50 -16.48
N GLU A 95 1.71 -23.19 -16.20
CA GLU A 95 1.01 -22.64 -15.04
C GLU A 95 1.51 -23.16 -13.67
N SER A 96 2.60 -23.92 -13.63
CA SER A 96 3.13 -24.51 -12.40
C SER A 96 3.88 -23.48 -11.56
N TYR A 97 3.56 -23.43 -10.27
CA TYR A 97 4.24 -22.56 -9.32
C TYR A 97 5.49 -23.24 -8.78
N SER A 98 6.64 -22.59 -8.91
CA SER A 98 7.92 -23.12 -8.48
C SER A 98 8.78 -22.04 -7.83
N TYR A 99 9.69 -22.43 -6.93
CA TYR A 99 10.63 -21.49 -6.30
C TYR A 99 11.50 -20.73 -7.31
N PRO A 100 12.02 -21.35 -8.40
CA PRO A 100 12.76 -20.63 -9.44
C PRO A 100 11.95 -19.55 -10.16
N ALA A 101 10.62 -19.64 -10.18
CA ALA A 101 9.78 -18.61 -10.78
C ALA A 101 9.89 -17.27 -10.02
N ASP A 102 9.95 -17.31 -8.68
CA ASP A 102 10.14 -16.09 -7.89
C ASP A 102 11.53 -15.47 -8.13
N ILE A 103 12.55 -16.28 -8.42
CA ILE A 103 13.90 -15.82 -8.75
C ILE A 103 13.92 -15.06 -10.08
N TRP A 104 13.21 -15.54 -11.08
CA TRP A 104 13.03 -14.82 -12.34
C TRP A 104 12.35 -13.47 -12.12
N SER A 105 11.23 -13.46 -11.39
CA SER A 105 10.49 -12.24 -11.08
C SER A 105 11.34 -11.23 -10.28
N LEU A 106 12.16 -11.71 -9.34
CA LEU A 106 13.12 -10.90 -8.60
C LEU A 106 14.19 -10.31 -9.53
N GLY A 107 14.70 -11.09 -10.50
CA GLY A 107 15.65 -10.64 -11.51
C GLY A 107 15.10 -9.52 -12.39
N LEU A 108 13.86 -9.67 -12.86
CA LEU A 108 13.18 -8.62 -13.64
C LEU A 108 12.95 -7.35 -12.80
N ALA A 109 12.52 -7.51 -11.55
CA ALA A 109 12.35 -6.37 -10.65
C ALA A 109 13.69 -5.64 -10.40
N LEU A 110 14.78 -6.38 -10.16
CA LEU A 110 16.10 -5.78 -9.97
C LEU A 110 16.61 -5.09 -11.23
N PHE A 111 16.40 -5.69 -12.42
CA PHE A 111 16.71 -5.08 -13.71
C PHE A 111 16.04 -3.72 -13.81
N GLU A 112 14.71 -3.69 -13.71
CA GLU A 112 13.91 -2.47 -13.83
C GLU A 112 14.32 -1.44 -12.79
N CYS A 113 14.63 -1.87 -11.56
CA CYS A 113 15.05 -0.93 -10.53
C CYS A 113 16.41 -0.28 -10.84
N GLY A 114 17.33 -1.01 -11.47
CA GLY A 114 18.66 -0.50 -11.83
C GLY A 114 18.67 0.33 -13.11
N THR A 115 17.94 -0.10 -14.14
CA THR A 115 17.88 0.58 -15.44
C THR A 115 16.86 1.71 -15.47
N GLY A 116 15.83 1.61 -14.63
CA GLY A 116 14.65 2.47 -14.68
C GLY A 116 13.65 2.12 -15.77
N GLU A 117 13.89 1.03 -16.50
CA GLU A 117 13.04 0.58 -17.61
C GLU A 117 12.84 -0.93 -17.53
N PHE A 118 11.60 -1.36 -17.69
CA PHE A 118 11.27 -2.77 -17.80
C PHE A 118 11.84 -3.33 -19.12
N PRO A 119 12.54 -4.49 -19.11
CA PRO A 119 13.35 -4.93 -20.24
C PRO A 119 12.58 -5.39 -21.48
N TYR A 120 11.26 -5.56 -21.38
CA TYR A 120 10.41 -6.03 -22.48
C TYR A 120 9.35 -4.99 -22.84
N THR A 121 8.80 -5.09 -24.06
CA THR A 121 7.76 -4.16 -24.53
C THR A 121 6.37 -4.56 -24.00
N ALA A 122 6.04 -4.15 -22.77
CA ALA A 122 4.76 -4.48 -22.13
C ALA A 122 3.54 -3.77 -22.76
N ASN A 123 3.77 -2.69 -23.53
CA ASN A 123 2.69 -1.82 -24.05
C ASN A 123 1.96 -2.39 -25.28
N GLU A 124 2.51 -3.45 -25.90
CA GLU A 124 1.92 -4.11 -27.08
C GLU A 124 0.93 -5.23 -26.70
N GLY A 125 0.61 -5.34 -25.41
CA GLY A 125 -0.37 -6.28 -24.88
C GLY A 125 0.24 -7.55 -24.27
N PRO A 126 -0.54 -8.29 -23.46
CA PRO A 126 -0.03 -9.35 -22.61
C PRO A 126 0.49 -10.56 -23.40
N VAL A 127 -0.13 -10.87 -24.56
CA VAL A 127 0.28 -11.98 -25.41
C VAL A 127 1.65 -11.73 -26.03
N ASN A 128 1.90 -10.52 -26.53
CA ASN A 128 3.19 -10.17 -27.11
C ASN A 128 4.30 -10.23 -26.07
N LEU A 129 4.04 -9.71 -24.86
CA LEU A 129 4.97 -9.81 -23.75
C LEU A 129 5.30 -11.27 -23.39
N MET A 130 4.29 -12.14 -23.34
CA MET A 130 4.51 -13.57 -23.10
C MET A 130 5.39 -14.20 -24.19
N LEU A 131 5.17 -13.86 -25.46
CA LEU A 131 6.00 -14.34 -26.57
C LEU A 131 7.46 -13.87 -26.44
N GLN A 132 7.71 -12.60 -26.12
CA GLN A 132 9.07 -12.10 -25.86
C GLN A 132 9.73 -12.85 -24.70
N ILE A 133 9.00 -13.07 -23.60
CA ILE A 133 9.50 -13.85 -22.46
C ILE A 133 9.80 -15.30 -22.84
N LEU A 134 9.12 -15.88 -23.84
CA LEU A 134 9.36 -17.26 -24.26
C LEU A 134 10.45 -17.41 -25.34
N GLU A 135 10.51 -16.48 -26.28
CA GLU A 135 11.24 -16.62 -27.54
C GLU A 135 12.48 -15.73 -27.63
N ASP A 136 12.41 -14.49 -27.10
CA ASP A 136 13.55 -13.58 -27.16
C ASP A 136 14.67 -14.01 -26.21
N PRO A 137 15.94 -13.67 -26.53
CA PRO A 137 17.04 -13.80 -25.59
C PRO A 137 16.70 -13.15 -24.25
N SER A 138 17.19 -13.75 -23.16
CA SER A 138 17.05 -13.14 -21.84
C SER A 138 17.72 -11.76 -21.80
N PRO A 139 17.07 -10.76 -21.20
CA PRO A 139 17.61 -9.40 -21.18
C PRO A 139 18.80 -9.32 -20.22
N SER A 140 19.78 -8.50 -20.59
CA SER A 140 20.93 -8.14 -19.78
C SER A 140 21.09 -6.62 -19.77
N PRO A 141 21.44 -6.00 -18.63
CA PRO A 141 21.81 -4.59 -18.60
C PRO A 141 23.04 -4.32 -19.48
N SER A 142 23.19 -3.08 -19.93
CA SER A 142 24.37 -2.67 -20.72
C SER A 142 25.65 -2.74 -19.88
N LYS A 143 26.64 -3.49 -20.36
CA LYS A 143 27.95 -3.64 -19.71
C LYS A 143 28.76 -2.34 -19.66
N ASP A 144 28.38 -1.34 -20.44
CA ASP A 144 29.01 -0.01 -20.44
C ASP A 144 28.51 0.88 -19.29
N ASN A 145 27.28 0.62 -18.82
CA ASN A 145 26.60 1.46 -17.83
C ASN A 145 26.50 0.82 -16.44
N PHE A 146 26.67 -0.50 -16.36
CA PHE A 146 26.50 -1.27 -15.13
C PHE A 146 27.71 -2.15 -14.84
N SER A 147 27.91 -2.49 -13.57
CA SER A 147 29.02 -3.36 -13.18
C SER A 147 28.83 -4.80 -13.67
N SER A 148 29.94 -5.48 -13.93
CA SER A 148 29.93 -6.90 -14.33
C SER A 148 29.19 -7.80 -13.33
N GLU A 149 29.24 -7.44 -12.05
CA GLU A 149 28.60 -8.15 -10.96
C GLU A 149 27.09 -7.94 -10.99
N PHE A 150 26.62 -6.72 -11.26
CA PHE A 150 25.19 -6.46 -11.47
C PHE A 150 24.67 -7.22 -12.68
N CYS A 151 25.34 -7.12 -13.84
CA CYS A 151 24.97 -7.86 -15.04
C CYS A 151 24.92 -9.37 -14.79
N SER A 152 25.96 -9.95 -14.16
CA SER A 152 25.99 -11.40 -13.88
C SER A 152 24.93 -11.86 -12.88
N PHE A 153 24.53 -11.01 -11.92
CA PHE A 153 23.43 -11.33 -11.01
C PHE A 153 22.11 -11.44 -11.79
N ILE A 154 21.84 -10.46 -12.66
CA ILE A 154 20.65 -10.45 -13.51
C ILE A 154 20.65 -11.63 -14.48
N ASP A 155 21.76 -11.89 -15.15
CA ASP A 155 21.92 -13.02 -16.07
C ASP A 155 21.65 -14.35 -15.36
N SER A 156 22.12 -14.51 -14.12
CA SER A 156 21.87 -15.72 -13.32
C SER A 156 20.39 -15.90 -12.97
N CYS A 157 19.69 -14.80 -12.66
CA CYS A 157 18.25 -14.85 -12.33
C CYS A 157 17.38 -15.09 -13.57
N LEU A 158 17.78 -14.56 -14.73
CA LEU A 158 16.98 -14.56 -15.96
C LEU A 158 17.33 -15.72 -16.90
N GLN A 159 17.79 -16.86 -16.38
CA GLN A 159 17.92 -18.08 -17.17
C GLN A 159 16.54 -18.61 -17.57
N LYS A 160 16.33 -18.95 -18.85
CA LYS A 160 15.05 -19.49 -19.33
C LYS A 160 14.78 -20.89 -18.75
N ASP A 161 15.84 -21.66 -18.54
CA ASP A 161 15.79 -22.93 -17.81
C ASP A 161 15.65 -22.64 -16.30
N PRO A 162 14.53 -23.03 -15.65
CA PRO A 162 14.34 -22.82 -14.22
C PRO A 162 15.37 -23.55 -13.35
N ASP A 163 15.90 -24.70 -13.80
CA ASP A 163 16.86 -25.49 -13.02
C ASP A 163 18.28 -24.88 -13.04
N ALA A 164 18.54 -24.02 -14.02
CA ALA A 164 19.78 -23.25 -14.11
C ALA A 164 19.78 -21.99 -13.23
N ARG A 165 18.63 -21.60 -12.64
CA ARG A 165 18.56 -20.43 -11.76
C ARG A 165 19.04 -20.79 -10.35
N PRO A 166 19.83 -19.91 -9.71
CA PRO A 166 20.23 -20.12 -8.32
C PRO A 166 19.03 -19.97 -7.36
N THR A 167 19.13 -20.61 -6.21
CA THR A 167 18.16 -20.39 -5.12
C THR A 167 18.36 -19.01 -4.48
N ALA A 168 17.34 -18.51 -3.76
CA ALA A 168 17.46 -17.27 -3.00
C ALA A 168 18.61 -17.31 -1.97
N GLU A 169 18.88 -18.48 -1.39
CA GLU A 169 20.01 -18.69 -0.48
C GLU A 169 21.36 -18.59 -1.20
N GLN A 170 21.49 -19.20 -2.38
CA GLN A 170 22.72 -19.10 -3.18
C GLN A 170 23.00 -17.65 -3.62
N LEU A 171 21.94 -16.90 -3.98
CA LEU A 171 22.06 -15.50 -4.38
C LEU A 171 22.58 -14.57 -3.26
N LEU A 172 22.40 -14.91 -1.98
CA LEU A 172 22.96 -14.13 -0.87
C LEU A 172 24.49 -14.09 -0.89
N SER A 173 25.13 -15.08 -1.52
CA SER A 173 26.59 -15.15 -1.68
C SER A 173 27.06 -14.65 -3.06
N HIS A 174 26.16 -14.15 -3.91
CA HIS A 174 26.52 -13.69 -5.25
C HIS A 174 27.44 -12.44 -5.16
N PRO A 175 28.47 -12.30 -6.04
CA PRO A 175 29.40 -11.16 -6.04
C PRO A 175 28.74 -9.79 -5.93
N PHE A 176 27.65 -9.55 -6.66
CA PHE A 176 26.87 -8.32 -6.58
C PHE A 176 26.41 -7.97 -5.15
N ILE A 177 25.88 -8.95 -4.42
CA ILE A 177 25.31 -8.76 -3.08
C ILE A 177 26.39 -8.47 -2.04
N VAL A 178 27.54 -9.13 -2.16
CA VAL A 178 28.65 -8.99 -1.21
C VAL A 178 29.57 -7.81 -1.54
N LYS A 179 29.60 -7.35 -2.80
CA LYS A 179 30.48 -6.26 -3.28
C LYS A 179 30.36 -4.97 -2.46
N TYR A 180 29.15 -4.66 -1.99
CA TYR A 180 28.86 -3.43 -1.26
C TYR A 180 28.68 -3.64 0.25
N ALA A 181 29.05 -4.80 0.79
CA ALA A 181 28.87 -5.12 2.22
C ALA A 181 29.62 -4.14 3.15
N ASP A 182 30.80 -3.66 2.74
CA ASP A 182 31.60 -2.69 3.49
C ASP A 182 31.29 -1.23 3.10
N THR A 183 30.39 -1.02 2.13
CA THR A 183 29.95 0.32 1.77
C THR A 183 28.94 0.78 2.81
N ASN A 184 29.17 1.95 3.42
CA ASN A 184 28.24 2.55 4.39
C ASN A 184 26.99 3.11 3.67
N VAL A 185 26.17 2.23 3.11
CA VAL A 185 24.93 2.56 2.42
C VAL A 185 23.85 2.81 3.45
N ASP A 186 23.45 4.07 3.59
CA ASP A 186 22.32 4.46 4.43
C ASP A 186 21.00 4.36 3.64
N LEU A 187 20.35 3.20 3.74
CA LEU A 187 19.04 2.97 3.13
C LEU A 187 17.96 3.91 3.67
N ALA A 188 18.04 4.31 4.95
CA ALA A 188 17.06 5.21 5.53
C ALA A 188 17.19 6.61 4.91
N ALA A 189 18.42 7.13 4.84
CA ALA A 189 18.69 8.40 4.18
C ALA A 189 18.32 8.37 2.70
N PHE A 190 18.59 7.25 1.99
CA PHE A 190 18.15 7.10 0.61
C PHE A 190 16.62 7.23 0.50
N VAL A 191 15.84 6.44 1.25
CA VAL A 191 14.38 6.46 1.17
C VAL A 191 13.80 7.82 1.56
N GLN A 192 14.34 8.45 2.61
CA GLN A 192 13.95 9.80 3.05
C GLN A 192 14.32 10.89 2.03
N SER A 193 15.33 10.65 1.17
CA SER A 193 15.65 11.55 0.05
C SER A 193 14.70 11.41 -1.14
N VAL A 194 13.90 10.33 -1.19
CA VAL A 194 12.92 10.07 -2.25
C VAL A 194 11.55 10.59 -1.84
N PHE A 195 11.17 10.35 -0.59
CA PHE A 195 9.87 10.72 -0.07
C PHE A 195 10.00 11.79 1.00
N ASP A 196 9.27 12.89 0.86
CA ASP A 196 9.07 13.81 1.97
C ASP A 196 8.24 13.10 3.05
N PRO A 197 8.80 12.84 4.25
CA PRO A 197 8.06 12.20 5.34
C PRO A 197 6.75 12.93 5.66
N THR A 198 6.71 14.25 5.48
CA THR A 198 5.52 15.08 5.71
C THR A 198 4.44 14.78 4.68
N GLN A 199 4.80 14.67 3.40
CA GLN A 199 3.86 14.33 2.34
C GLN A 199 3.35 12.90 2.48
N ARG A 200 4.21 11.94 2.85
CA ARG A 200 3.77 10.55 3.12
C ARG A 200 2.85 10.45 4.32
N LEU A 201 3.14 11.19 5.36
CA LEU A 201 2.26 11.30 6.51
C LEU A 201 0.88 11.84 6.11
N LYS A 202 0.85 12.83 5.21
CA LYS A 202 -0.37 13.38 4.64
C LYS A 202 -1.12 12.34 3.79
N ASP A 203 -0.45 11.64 2.88
CA ASP A 203 -1.06 10.59 2.04
C ASP A 203 -1.69 9.48 2.90
N LEU A 204 -0.99 9.03 3.95
CA LEU A 204 -1.49 8.03 4.89
C LEU A 204 -2.69 8.56 5.67
N ALA A 205 -2.62 9.80 6.17
CA ALA A 205 -3.70 10.42 6.89
C ALA A 205 -4.95 10.59 6.01
N ASP A 206 -4.77 10.99 4.76
CA ASP A 206 -5.84 11.09 3.76
C ASP A 206 -6.48 9.72 3.54
N MET A 207 -5.70 8.69 3.20
CA MET A 207 -6.23 7.32 2.96
C MET A 207 -7.00 6.76 4.17
N LEU A 208 -6.44 6.89 5.37
CA LEU A 208 -7.05 6.40 6.60
C LEU A 208 -8.34 7.14 6.94
N THR A 209 -8.36 8.46 6.75
CA THR A 209 -9.55 9.29 6.99
C THR A 209 -10.66 8.94 6.02
N ILE A 210 -10.32 8.77 4.73
CA ILE A 210 -11.27 8.38 3.69
C ILE A 210 -11.87 7.01 4.03
N HIS A 211 -11.02 6.03 4.33
CA HIS A 211 -11.49 4.69 4.67
C HIS A 211 -12.40 4.69 5.91
N TYR A 212 -12.05 5.46 6.95
CA TYR A 212 -12.88 5.59 8.15
C TYR A 212 -14.29 6.11 7.83
N TYR A 213 -14.41 7.25 7.14
CA TYR A 213 -15.74 7.83 6.85
C TYR A 213 -16.49 7.04 5.78
N MET A 214 -15.82 6.37 4.85
CA MET A 214 -16.46 5.43 3.93
C MET A 214 -17.09 4.24 4.67
N LEU A 215 -16.45 3.70 5.70
CA LEU A 215 -17.05 2.66 6.55
C LEU A 215 -18.22 3.23 7.36
N PHE A 216 -18.07 4.46 7.89
CA PHE A 216 -19.08 5.09 8.73
C PHE A 216 -20.37 5.42 7.97
N ASP A 217 -20.25 6.10 6.83
CA ASP A 217 -21.38 6.52 6.00
C ASP A 217 -21.84 5.41 5.02
N GLY A 218 -21.05 4.33 4.89
CA GLY A 218 -21.30 3.20 4.01
C GLY A 218 -22.35 2.20 4.51
N PRO A 219 -22.63 1.13 3.75
CA PRO A 219 -23.64 0.12 4.09
C PRO A 219 -23.31 -0.66 5.37
N ASP A 220 -24.34 -1.20 6.03
CA ASP A 220 -24.21 -1.91 7.32
C ASP A 220 -23.32 -3.16 7.22
N GLU A 221 -23.25 -3.79 6.04
CA GLU A 221 -22.40 -4.96 5.77
C GLU A 221 -20.91 -4.65 5.98
N LEU A 222 -20.48 -3.47 5.53
CA LEU A 222 -19.08 -3.05 5.66
C LEU A 222 -18.77 -2.54 7.07
N TRP A 223 -19.76 -2.05 7.81
CA TRP A 223 -19.59 -1.43 9.12
C TRP A 223 -18.85 -2.32 10.13
N GLN A 224 -19.02 -3.65 10.06
CA GLN A 224 -18.34 -4.57 10.97
C GLN A 224 -16.80 -4.44 10.93
N HIS A 225 -16.24 -4.03 9.79
CA HIS A 225 -14.79 -3.84 9.63
C HIS A 225 -14.23 -2.70 10.49
N ILE A 226 -15.06 -1.77 10.98
CA ILE A 226 -14.61 -0.69 11.87
C ILE A 226 -14.04 -1.24 13.19
N LYS A 227 -14.39 -2.46 13.61
CA LYS A 227 -13.77 -3.08 14.79
C LYS A 227 -12.28 -3.34 14.59
N THR A 228 -11.86 -3.56 13.34
CA THR A 228 -10.50 -3.99 13.00
C THR A 228 -9.45 -2.88 13.05
N ILE A 229 -9.91 -1.62 13.11
CA ILE A 229 -9.07 -0.42 13.21
C ILE A 229 -8.87 0.03 14.68
N TYR A 230 -9.50 -0.63 15.65
CA TYR A 230 -9.27 -0.42 17.09
C TYR A 230 -8.68 -1.68 17.73
N ASN A 231 -8.01 -1.53 18.86
CA ASN A 231 -7.58 -2.63 19.72
C ASN A 231 -8.22 -2.51 21.12
N GLU A 232 -7.85 -3.41 22.04
CA GLU A 232 -8.41 -3.42 23.41
C GLU A 232 -7.94 -2.24 24.28
N GLY A 233 -6.81 -1.59 23.93
CA GLY A 233 -6.32 -0.38 24.58
C GLY A 233 -6.84 0.93 23.96
N SER A 234 -7.55 0.85 22.83
CA SER A 234 -8.09 2.01 22.14
C SER A 234 -9.10 2.75 23.00
N THR A 235 -9.18 4.07 22.84
CA THR A 235 -10.15 4.92 23.52
C THR A 235 -10.93 5.79 22.54
N PHE A 236 -12.23 5.91 22.76
CA PHE A 236 -13.11 6.82 22.02
C PHE A 236 -13.82 7.75 23.00
N SER A 237 -13.75 9.05 22.78
CA SER A 237 -14.44 10.05 23.59
C SER A 237 -15.45 10.83 22.78
N PHE A 238 -16.69 10.88 23.27
CA PHE A 238 -17.77 11.67 22.69
C PHE A 238 -18.70 12.18 23.79
N SER A 239 -19.06 13.47 23.73
CA SER A 239 -19.99 14.11 24.68
C SER A 239 -19.63 13.88 26.16
N GLY A 240 -18.33 13.96 26.49
CA GLY A 240 -17.82 13.77 27.85
C GLY A 240 -17.79 12.32 28.36
N LYS A 241 -18.21 11.34 27.54
CA LYS A 241 -18.11 9.90 27.85
C LYS A 241 -16.94 9.29 27.09
N THR A 242 -16.26 8.32 27.70
CA THR A 242 -15.16 7.57 27.10
C THR A 242 -15.47 6.09 27.07
N SER A 243 -15.35 5.49 25.90
CA SER A 243 -15.45 4.05 25.65
C SER A 243 -14.06 3.48 25.43
N VAL A 244 -13.79 2.29 25.95
CA VAL A 244 -12.46 1.66 25.89
C VAL A 244 -12.58 0.29 25.24
N GLY A 245 -11.68 -0.02 24.33
CA GLY A 245 -11.63 -1.30 23.65
C GLY A 245 -12.57 -1.42 22.45
N SER A 246 -12.20 -2.31 21.53
CA SER A 246 -12.80 -2.44 20.20
C SER A 246 -14.34 -2.62 20.23
N LYS A 247 -14.85 -3.40 21.18
CA LYS A 247 -16.28 -3.72 21.29
C LYS A 247 -17.13 -2.55 21.78
N ASP A 248 -16.68 -1.85 22.81
CA ASP A 248 -17.45 -0.74 23.41
C ASP A 248 -17.40 0.50 22.51
N ILE A 249 -16.25 0.74 21.87
CA ILE A 249 -16.10 1.77 20.84
C ILE A 249 -17.08 1.49 19.70
N PHE A 250 -17.12 0.25 19.19
CA PHE A 250 -18.06 -0.14 18.13
C PHE A 250 -19.51 0.11 18.52
N ALA A 251 -19.92 -0.29 19.72
CA ALA A 251 -21.29 -0.07 20.20
C ALA A 251 -21.62 1.43 20.28
N THR A 252 -20.68 2.24 20.77
CA THR A 252 -20.85 3.69 20.89
C THR A 252 -20.95 4.37 19.52
N LEU A 253 -20.03 4.05 18.61
CA LEU A 253 -20.05 4.58 17.24
C LEU A 253 -21.31 4.12 16.48
N SER A 254 -21.77 2.88 16.69
CA SER A 254 -23.02 2.38 16.09
C SER A 254 -24.23 3.19 16.57
N ASN A 255 -24.31 3.51 17.86
CA ASN A 255 -25.37 4.36 18.39
C ASN A 255 -25.32 5.78 17.80
N ILE A 256 -24.13 6.36 17.64
CA ILE A 256 -23.95 7.66 16.99
C ILE A 256 -24.41 7.59 15.53
N ARG A 257 -23.96 6.56 14.79
CA ARG A 257 -24.34 6.32 13.39
C ARG A 257 -25.86 6.18 13.22
N SER A 258 -26.53 5.41 14.09
CA SER A 258 -27.99 5.29 14.08
C SER A 258 -28.69 6.61 14.41
N THR A 259 -28.14 7.39 15.35
CA THR A 259 -28.69 8.71 15.71
C THR A 259 -28.56 9.71 14.56
N LEU A 260 -27.44 9.69 13.84
CA LEU A 260 -27.19 10.52 12.67
C LEU A 260 -28.01 10.08 11.46
N ALA A 261 -28.26 8.78 11.29
CA ALA A 261 -29.11 8.28 10.21
C ALA A 261 -30.55 8.84 10.31
N GLY A 262 -31.09 8.97 11.53
CA GLY A 262 -32.43 9.49 11.80
C GLY A 262 -33.56 8.76 11.06
N ASP A 263 -34.75 9.37 10.97
CA ASP A 263 -35.94 8.86 10.25
C ASP A 263 -35.97 9.31 8.78
N TRP A 264 -34.82 9.46 8.12
CA TRP A 264 -34.73 10.12 6.81
C TRP A 264 -34.49 9.16 5.62
N PRO A 265 -35.43 8.27 5.24
CA PRO A 265 -35.41 7.68 3.91
C PRO A 265 -35.92 8.70 2.85
N PRO A 266 -35.22 8.90 1.72
CA PRO A 266 -33.99 8.23 1.27
C PRO A 266 -32.67 8.96 1.61
N GLU A 267 -32.69 10.16 2.21
CA GLU A 267 -31.52 11.03 2.42
C GLU A 267 -31.03 11.04 3.88
N ARG A 268 -29.77 10.64 4.16
CA ARG A 268 -29.20 10.55 5.51
C ARG A 268 -28.25 11.72 5.80
N LEU A 269 -27.90 11.94 7.07
CA LEU A 269 -26.76 12.81 7.40
C LEU A 269 -25.47 12.10 6.98
N VAL A 270 -24.68 12.77 6.15
CA VAL A 270 -23.38 12.31 5.66
C VAL A 270 -22.29 13.30 6.03
N HIS A 271 -21.06 12.80 6.18
CA HIS A 271 -19.91 13.64 6.46
C HIS A 271 -19.45 14.36 5.20
N VAL A 272 -19.14 15.65 5.37
CA VAL A 272 -18.38 16.44 4.40
C VAL A 272 -17.08 16.85 5.07
N VAL A 273 -15.96 16.26 4.64
CA VAL A 273 -14.63 16.59 5.18
C VAL A 273 -14.13 17.86 4.49
N GLU A 274 -13.96 18.95 5.25
CA GLU A 274 -13.54 20.26 4.71
C GLU A 274 -12.06 20.55 4.96
N LYS A 275 -11.53 20.10 6.10
CA LYS A 275 -10.12 20.28 6.46
C LYS A 275 -9.58 19.02 7.11
N LEU A 276 -8.40 18.62 6.66
CA LEU A 276 -7.61 17.55 7.23
C LEU A 276 -6.21 18.09 7.52
N GLN A 277 -5.74 17.86 8.75
CA GLN A 277 -4.40 18.20 9.19
C GLN A 277 -3.77 16.98 9.86
N CYS A 278 -2.51 16.72 9.58
CA CYS A 278 -1.76 15.64 10.24
C CYS A 278 -0.44 16.17 10.82
N ARG A 279 0.07 15.48 11.84
CA ARG A 279 1.42 15.68 12.38
C ARG A 279 1.93 14.39 13.00
N ALA A 280 3.25 14.25 13.09
CA ALA A 280 3.87 13.13 13.79
C ALA A 280 3.45 13.13 15.28
N HIS A 281 3.30 11.93 15.84
CA HIS A 281 2.96 11.71 17.24
C HIS A 281 3.80 10.57 17.82
N GLY A 282 4.70 10.89 18.76
CA GLY A 282 5.67 9.93 19.26
C GLY A 282 6.71 9.56 18.19
N GLN A 283 7.29 8.35 18.27
CA GLN A 283 8.29 7.88 17.32
C GLN A 283 7.69 7.43 15.99
N ASP A 284 6.56 6.73 16.02
CA ASP A 284 6.00 6.05 14.85
C ASP A 284 4.48 6.32 14.66
N GLY A 285 3.87 7.17 15.49
CA GLY A 285 2.44 7.47 15.46
C GLY A 285 2.07 8.72 14.66
N VAL A 286 0.77 8.86 14.37
CA VAL A 286 0.22 9.97 13.58
C VAL A 286 -0.95 10.59 14.32
N ALA A 287 -0.94 11.91 14.48
CA ALA A 287 -2.10 12.66 14.96
C ALA A 287 -2.81 13.31 13.77
N ILE A 288 -4.06 12.94 13.53
CA ILE A 288 -4.92 13.46 12.46
C ILE A 288 -6.02 14.29 13.10
N ARG A 289 -6.26 15.49 12.56
CA ARG A 289 -7.41 16.33 12.90
C ARG A 289 -8.24 16.55 11.66
N VAL A 290 -9.52 16.26 11.77
CA VAL A 290 -10.51 16.43 10.72
C VAL A 290 -11.54 17.43 11.22
N SER A 291 -11.94 18.35 10.35
CA SER A 291 -13.11 19.19 10.60
C SER A 291 -13.96 19.30 9.36
N GLY A 292 -15.27 19.36 9.55
CA GLY A 292 -16.20 19.40 8.45
C GLY A 292 -17.63 19.64 8.89
N SER A 293 -18.52 19.34 7.96
CA SER A 293 -19.95 19.59 8.07
C SER A 293 -20.73 18.29 7.93
N PHE A 294 -21.88 18.22 8.59
CA PHE A 294 -22.90 17.22 8.26
C PHE A 294 -23.91 17.84 7.30
N ILE A 295 -24.18 17.16 6.20
CA ILE A 295 -25.24 17.55 5.25
C ILE A 295 -26.26 16.42 5.09
N ILE A 296 -27.46 16.75 4.63
CA ILE A 296 -28.44 15.77 4.18
C ILE A 296 -28.08 15.33 2.76
N GLY A 297 -27.88 14.03 2.55
CA GLY A 297 -27.49 13.46 1.25
C GLY A 297 -27.41 11.93 1.27
N ASN A 298 -26.88 11.36 0.18
CA ASN A 298 -26.75 9.91 0.00
C ASN A 298 -25.30 9.45 -0.24
N GLN A 299 -24.33 10.38 -0.22
CA GLN A 299 -22.93 10.10 -0.51
C GLN A 299 -22.01 10.89 0.43
N PHE A 300 -20.96 10.21 0.91
CA PHE A 300 -19.83 10.85 1.59
C PHE A 300 -19.06 11.75 0.61
N LEU A 301 -18.67 12.94 1.07
CA LEU A 301 -17.97 13.93 0.24
C LEU A 301 -16.68 14.41 0.90
N ILE A 302 -15.62 14.55 0.10
CA ILE A 302 -14.33 15.11 0.52
C ILE A 302 -14.12 16.43 -0.21
N CYS A 303 -14.04 17.52 0.54
CA CYS A 303 -13.80 18.87 0.05
C CYS A 303 -12.39 19.32 0.46
N GLY A 304 -11.35 18.70 -0.10
CA GLY A 304 -9.97 19.10 0.14
C GLY A 304 -9.21 19.30 -1.17
N ASP A 305 -8.30 20.27 -1.22
CA ASP A 305 -7.45 20.57 -2.40
C ASP A 305 -6.39 19.48 -2.70
N GLY A 306 -6.50 18.28 -2.10
CA GLY A 306 -5.42 17.30 -2.04
C GLY A 306 -5.65 15.95 -2.71
N MET A 307 -6.89 15.47 -2.86
CA MET A 307 -7.13 14.08 -3.28
C MET A 307 -8.37 13.92 -4.15
N GLN A 308 -8.19 13.33 -5.33
CA GLN A 308 -9.25 12.79 -6.19
C GLN A 308 -9.16 11.26 -6.11
N VAL A 309 -10.14 10.61 -5.49
CA VAL A 309 -10.21 9.15 -5.44
C VAL A 309 -10.96 8.68 -6.67
N GLU A 310 -10.38 7.75 -7.42
CA GLU A 310 -11.00 7.19 -8.62
C GLU A 310 -12.35 6.53 -8.25
N GLY A 311 -13.43 6.97 -8.90
CA GLY A 311 -14.80 6.52 -8.61
C GLY A 311 -15.56 7.34 -7.54
N LEU A 312 -14.92 8.28 -6.84
CA LEU A 312 -15.61 9.25 -5.98
C LEU A 312 -15.76 10.60 -6.69
N PRO A 313 -16.94 11.25 -6.61
CA PRO A 313 -17.17 12.51 -7.30
C PRO A 313 -16.31 13.63 -6.69
N ASN A 314 -15.63 14.39 -7.56
CA ASN A 314 -14.88 15.57 -7.14
C ASN A 314 -15.88 16.66 -6.74
N PHE A 315 -15.71 17.24 -5.56
CA PHE A 315 -16.62 18.28 -5.06
C PHE A 315 -16.74 19.48 -6.02
N ARG A 316 -15.66 19.83 -6.75
CA ARG A 316 -15.68 20.90 -7.75
C ARG A 316 -16.66 20.62 -8.91
N ASP A 317 -16.95 19.35 -9.18
CA ASP A 317 -17.86 18.92 -10.25
C ASP A 317 -19.33 18.79 -9.78
N LEU A 318 -19.57 18.79 -8.46
CA LEU A 318 -20.87 18.48 -7.88
C LEU A 318 -21.79 19.70 -7.66
N LEU A 319 -21.29 20.95 -7.72
CA LEU A 319 -22.07 22.18 -7.48
C LEU A 319 -23.00 22.11 -6.24
N ILE A 320 -22.59 21.40 -5.18
CA ILE A 320 -23.42 21.21 -3.97
C ILE A 320 -23.30 22.44 -3.08
N ASP A 321 -24.44 23.09 -2.82
CA ASP A 321 -24.57 24.18 -1.85
C ASP A 321 -24.53 23.64 -0.41
N ILE A 322 -23.32 23.36 0.10
CA ILE A 322 -23.09 22.89 1.47
C ILE A 322 -23.75 23.83 2.49
N PRO A 323 -23.62 25.18 2.42
CA PRO A 323 -24.24 26.09 3.38
C PRO A 323 -25.75 25.96 3.55
N SER A 324 -26.52 25.62 2.51
CA SER A 324 -27.97 25.44 2.63
C SER A 324 -28.37 24.06 3.17
N LYS A 325 -27.55 23.03 2.92
CA LYS A 325 -27.79 21.64 3.40
C LYS A 325 -27.13 21.29 4.72
N GLN A 326 -26.30 22.18 5.28
CA GLN A 326 -25.56 21.96 6.52
C GLN A 326 -26.49 21.91 7.74
N MET A 327 -26.42 20.79 8.46
CA MET A 327 -27.19 20.51 9.68
C MET A 327 -26.37 20.65 10.97
N GLY A 328 -25.04 20.60 10.85
CA GLY A 328 -24.11 20.79 11.95
C GLY A 328 -22.66 20.71 11.47
N THR A 329 -21.73 20.91 12.38
CA THR A 329 -20.30 20.76 12.15
C THR A 329 -19.72 19.72 13.10
N PHE A 330 -18.61 19.12 12.69
CA PHE A 330 -17.83 18.22 13.53
C PHE A 330 -16.36 18.62 13.54
N GLN A 331 -15.71 18.29 14.65
CA GLN A 331 -14.27 18.24 14.78
C GLN A 331 -13.92 16.88 15.37
N GLU A 332 -13.00 16.19 14.73
CA GLU A 332 -12.60 14.85 15.11
C GLU A 332 -11.08 14.75 15.13
N GLN A 333 -10.54 14.10 16.16
CA GLN A 333 -9.12 13.87 16.30
C GLN A 333 -8.85 12.38 16.43
N PHE A 334 -7.91 11.88 15.64
CA PHE A 334 -7.42 10.51 15.69
C PHE A 334 -5.95 10.52 16.09
N ILE A 335 -5.57 9.69 17.06
CA ILE A 335 -4.19 9.31 17.33
C ILE A 335 -4.04 7.88 16.87
N MET A 336 -3.17 7.70 15.88
CA MET A 336 -2.89 6.41 15.27
C MET A 336 -1.52 5.93 15.70
N GLU A 337 -1.44 4.65 16.04
CA GLU A 337 -0.22 4.00 16.48
C GLU A 337 0.04 2.74 15.63
N PRO A 338 1.33 2.38 15.44
CA PRO A 338 1.67 1.15 14.74
C PRO A 338 1.21 -0.06 15.55
N GLY A 339 0.56 -1.01 14.88
CA GLY A 339 0.23 -2.31 15.45
C GLY A 339 1.43 -3.26 15.49
N ASN A 340 1.22 -4.42 16.10
CA ASN A 340 2.23 -5.49 16.19
C ASN A 340 2.60 -6.09 14.81
N VAL A 341 1.79 -5.84 13.79
CA VAL A 341 2.03 -6.26 12.41
C VAL A 341 2.50 -5.04 11.62
N ILE A 342 3.62 -5.19 10.93
CA ILE A 342 4.26 -4.12 10.16
C ILE A 342 3.29 -3.50 9.16
N GLY A 343 3.24 -2.17 9.12
CA GLY A 343 2.40 -1.42 8.18
C GLY A 343 0.92 -1.37 8.56
N ARG A 344 0.50 -2.05 9.63
CA ARG A 344 -0.85 -1.93 10.17
C ARG A 344 -0.85 -0.83 11.23
N TYR A 345 -1.76 0.13 11.08
CA TYR A 345 -2.04 1.11 12.10
C TYR A 345 -3.40 0.81 12.75
N PHE A 346 -3.55 1.19 14.01
CA PHE A 346 -4.83 1.22 14.68
C PHE A 346 -5.04 2.60 15.32
N ILE A 347 -6.29 2.96 15.56
CA ILE A 347 -6.65 4.19 16.26
C ILE A 347 -6.51 3.93 17.76
N ALA A 348 -5.45 4.44 18.37
CA ALA A 348 -5.22 4.36 19.81
C ALA A 348 -6.15 5.29 20.59
N LYS A 349 -6.43 6.47 20.03
CA LYS A 349 -7.33 7.44 20.65
C LYS A 349 -8.14 8.18 19.59
N GLN A 350 -9.44 8.35 19.85
CA GLN A 350 -10.35 9.12 19.02
C GLN A 350 -11.17 10.06 19.89
N GLU A 351 -11.29 11.32 19.47
CA GLU A 351 -12.14 12.31 20.12
C GLU A 351 -13.05 12.96 19.09
N LEU A 352 -14.37 12.87 19.30
CA LEU A 352 -15.38 13.45 18.43
C LEU A 352 -16.13 14.57 19.14
N TYR A 353 -16.22 15.72 18.47
CA TYR A 353 -16.97 16.88 18.92
C TYR A 353 -17.95 17.28 17.82
N ILE A 354 -19.26 17.30 18.14
CA ILE A 354 -20.32 17.70 17.21
C ILE A 354 -20.98 18.99 17.71
N LYS A 355 -21.21 19.94 16.80
CA LYS A 355 -21.98 21.17 17.05
C LYS A 355 -23.18 21.20 16.11
N SER A 356 -24.39 21.18 16.66
CA SER A 356 -25.61 21.33 15.86
C SER A 356 -25.81 22.80 15.45
N ARG A 357 -26.34 23.01 14.24
CA ARG A 357 -26.70 24.36 13.75
C ARG A 357 -27.96 24.92 14.41
N ARG A 358 -28.77 24.07 15.07
CA ARG A 358 -29.93 24.53 15.84
C ARG A 358 -29.49 24.88 17.26
N GLY A 359 -29.73 26.13 17.66
CA GLY A 359 -29.51 26.66 19.01
C GLY A 359 -30.39 26.01 20.09
N LYS A 360 -30.28 24.69 20.25
CA LYS A 360 -30.73 23.96 21.42
C LYS A 360 -29.60 23.02 21.82
N SER A 361 -28.79 23.48 22.78
CA SER A 361 -28.17 22.57 23.72
C SER A 361 -29.23 21.57 24.17
N SER A 362 -28.96 20.28 23.99
CA SER A 362 -29.79 19.21 24.53
C SER A 362 -28.90 18.41 25.50
N PRO A 363 -29.47 17.95 26.62
CA PRO A 363 -28.81 17.76 27.91
C PRO A 363 -27.80 16.62 28.00
#